data_AF-A0A4R3GYD0-F1
#
_entry.id   AF-A0A4R3GYD0-F1
#
_cell.length_a   1.000
_cell.length_b   1.000
_cell.length_c   1.000
_cell.angle_alpha   90.00
_cell.angle_beta   90.00
_cell.angle_gamma   90.00
#
_symmetry.space_group_name_H-M   'P 1'
#
loop_
_entity.id
_entity.type
_entity.pdbx_description
1 polymer ?
#
loop_
_entity_poly.entity_id
_entity_poly.type
_entity_poly.pdbx_seq_one_letter_code
_entity_poly.pdbx_strand_id
1 'polypeptide(L)'
;MDVALAVTHPDFGRYLANVAERDVDLLLMEEFHVSDDFVDWFCREIGIVNASPAGAWHSLSDTDGETDLLLRVVVNGLRIAVLIENKIAAPEQDLQGERYHLRGIKSRETEKVDDYVTVICAPLRYLGRLSATSAYQHRFPYERIAEWFEKQSGRRAAWRRQIMLEAIEQGRRGYTMAISASKTAFHFAYWKLLRERHPKIRMAKPSGRGNKSNWIILKGHDFPKGVKIHHKFDQEVVEIGFEGRRIEDILAIKANWSDDIAVVQKGGTASLAIKVPAIDMDGGVEAQLSAIEAALCAAYRLMPYATLLQSR
;
A
#
# COMPACT_ATOMS: atom_id res chain seq x y z
N MET A 1 -26.86 1.06 33.14
CA MET A 1 -27.61 0.32 32.12
C MET A 1 -26.60 -0.07 31.06
N ASP A 2 -26.07 -1.28 31.18
CA ASP A 2 -25.01 -1.80 30.31
C ASP A 2 -25.54 -1.94 28.88
N VAL A 3 -25.16 -1.01 28.01
CA VAL A 3 -25.35 -1.18 26.57
C VAL A 3 -24.24 -2.11 26.11
N ALA A 4 -24.51 -3.41 26.12
CA ALA A 4 -23.76 -4.35 25.32
C ALA A 4 -23.69 -3.79 23.90
N LEU A 5 -22.46 -3.46 23.45
CA LEU A 5 -22.15 -2.91 22.14
C LEU A 5 -22.67 -3.87 21.09
N ALA A 6 -23.89 -3.63 20.61
CA ALA A 6 -24.43 -4.36 19.48
C ALA A 6 -23.63 -3.93 18.25
N VAL A 7 -22.54 -4.65 17.97
CA VAL A 7 -21.72 -4.56 16.74
C VAL A 7 -22.57 -4.80 15.48
N THR A 8 -23.81 -5.26 15.66
CA THR A 8 -24.74 -5.65 14.60
C THR A 8 -26.14 -5.11 14.88
N HIS A 9 -26.69 -4.38 13.91
CA HIS A 9 -28.12 -4.11 13.81
C HIS A 9 -28.86 -5.40 13.40
N PRO A 10 -30.01 -5.74 14.03
CA PRO A 10 -30.73 -6.97 13.73
C PRO A 10 -31.16 -7.10 12.27
N ASP A 11 -31.54 -5.98 11.63
CA ASP A 11 -32.02 -5.99 10.24
C ASP A 11 -30.93 -5.81 9.19
N PHE A 12 -29.79 -5.20 9.55
CA PHE A 12 -28.79 -4.73 8.57
C PHE A 12 -27.38 -5.26 8.84
N GLY A 13 -27.19 -6.08 9.88
CA GLY A 13 -25.89 -6.64 10.23
C GLY A 13 -24.94 -5.57 10.79
N ARG A 14 -23.65 -5.68 10.52
CA ARG A 14 -22.63 -4.78 11.10
C ARG A 14 -22.80 -3.35 10.60
N TYR A 15 -22.58 -2.38 11.48
CA TYR A 15 -22.55 -0.96 11.12
C TYR A 15 -21.43 -0.63 10.12
N LEU A 16 -20.29 -1.32 10.23
CA LEU A 16 -19.16 -1.22 9.31
C LEU A 16 -18.75 -2.62 8.86
N ALA A 17 -18.68 -2.84 7.54
CA ALA A 17 -18.22 -4.10 6.98
C ALA A 17 -16.71 -4.32 7.24
N ASN A 18 -15.93 -3.26 7.11
CA ASN A 18 -14.52 -3.16 7.49
C ASN A 18 -14.21 -1.71 7.91
N VAL A 19 -13.04 -1.51 8.52
CA VAL A 19 -12.46 -0.18 8.74
C VAL A 19 -11.16 -0.12 7.93
N ALA A 20 -11.05 0.85 7.02
CA ALA A 20 -9.83 1.13 6.30
C ALA A 20 -8.93 2.07 7.12
N GLU A 21 -7.61 2.03 6.88
CA GLU A 21 -6.66 2.98 7.50
C GLU A 21 -7.12 4.43 7.26
N ARG A 22 -7.63 4.73 6.05
CA ARG A 22 -8.22 6.02 5.70
C ARG A 22 -9.38 6.46 6.62
N ASP A 23 -10.21 5.53 7.10
CA ASP A 23 -11.33 5.89 7.98
C ASP A 23 -10.83 6.39 9.34
N VAL A 24 -9.76 5.77 9.84
CA VAL A 24 -9.07 6.21 11.05
C VAL A 24 -8.32 7.51 10.78
N ASP A 25 -7.67 7.65 9.62
CA ASP A 25 -6.96 8.88 9.27
C ASP A 25 -7.90 10.09 9.30
N LEU A 26 -9.05 9.97 8.63
CA LEU A 26 -10.04 11.05 8.56
C LEU A 26 -10.68 11.34 9.92
N LEU A 27 -10.86 10.31 10.76
CA LEU A 27 -11.33 10.49 12.14
C LEU A 27 -10.32 11.31 12.95
N LEU A 28 -9.04 10.98 12.90
CA LEU A 28 -8.01 11.71 13.62
C LEU A 28 -7.84 13.12 13.07
N MET A 29 -7.83 13.28 11.74
CA MET A 29 -7.77 14.59 11.10
C MET A 29 -8.93 15.50 11.53
N GLU A 30 -10.15 14.95 11.63
CA GLU A 30 -11.31 15.67 12.16
C GLU A 30 -11.05 16.13 13.60
N GLU A 31 -10.67 15.23 14.52
CA GLU A 31 -10.43 15.64 15.91
C GLU A 31 -9.28 16.65 16.04
N PHE A 32 -8.23 16.53 15.22
CA PHE A 32 -7.15 17.52 15.16
C PHE A 32 -7.60 18.92 14.70
N HIS A 33 -8.74 19.03 14.01
CA HIS A 33 -9.29 20.32 13.58
C HIS A 33 -10.36 20.88 14.50
N VAL A 34 -11.09 20.01 15.21
CA VAL A 34 -12.32 20.43 15.92
C VAL A 34 -12.22 20.33 17.43
N SER A 35 -11.13 19.77 17.98
CA SER A 35 -10.96 19.58 19.42
C SER A 35 -9.54 19.92 19.88
N ASP A 36 -9.37 21.12 20.44
CA ASP A 36 -8.13 21.53 21.10
C ASP A 36 -7.78 20.58 22.26
N ASP A 37 -8.78 20.11 23.00
CA ASP A 37 -8.60 19.12 24.08
C ASP A 37 -8.05 17.79 23.56
N PHE A 38 -8.46 17.34 22.37
CA PHE A 38 -7.92 16.13 21.74
C PHE A 38 -6.47 16.34 21.34
N VAL A 39 -6.16 17.48 20.72
CA VAL A 39 -4.80 17.83 20.28
C VAL A 39 -3.85 17.90 21.48
N ASP A 40 -4.23 18.64 22.53
CA ASP A 40 -3.41 18.78 23.72
C ASP A 40 -3.23 17.43 24.43
N TRP A 41 -4.29 16.63 24.58
CA TRP A 41 -4.18 15.27 25.10
C TRP A 41 -3.23 14.38 24.29
N PHE A 42 -3.40 14.34 22.96
CA PHE A 42 -2.59 13.53 22.06
C PHE A 42 -1.12 13.95 22.11
N CYS A 43 -0.84 15.26 22.08
CA CYS A 43 0.50 15.83 22.20
C CYS A 43 1.16 15.48 23.53
N ARG A 44 0.43 15.56 24.65
CA ARG A 44 0.97 15.20 25.97
C ARG A 44 1.38 13.73 26.08
N GLU A 45 0.61 12.82 25.49
CA GLU A 45 0.93 11.37 25.48
C GLU A 45 2.24 11.09 24.70
N ILE A 46 2.63 11.96 23.76
CA ILE A 46 3.92 11.89 23.04
C ILE A 46 4.98 12.85 23.60
N GLY A 47 4.76 13.42 24.80
CA GLY A 47 5.73 14.26 25.49
C GLY A 47 5.81 15.71 25.02
N ILE A 48 4.87 16.17 24.18
CA ILE A 48 4.75 17.56 23.76
C ILE A 48 3.72 18.26 24.64
N VAL A 49 4.16 19.24 25.43
CA VAL A 49 3.30 20.01 26.36
C VAL A 49 3.06 21.43 25.86
N ASN A 50 1.91 22.01 26.23
CA ASN A 50 1.50 23.36 25.82
C ASN A 50 1.42 23.54 24.29
N ALA A 51 0.99 22.50 23.58
CA ALA A 51 0.82 22.53 22.15
C ALA A 51 -0.48 23.24 21.76
N SER A 52 -0.41 24.20 20.84
CA SER A 52 -1.60 24.78 20.19
C SER A 52 -1.73 24.22 18.77
N PRO A 53 -2.92 23.77 18.33
CA PRO A 53 -3.11 23.26 16.97
C PRO A 53 -2.85 24.35 15.92
N ALA A 54 -2.17 23.98 14.84
CA ALA A 54 -1.83 24.86 13.73
C ALA A 54 -2.10 24.20 12.36
N GLY A 55 -3.03 23.25 12.33
CA GLY A 55 -3.52 22.53 11.15
C GLY A 55 -3.11 21.05 11.14
N ALA A 56 -3.86 20.25 10.39
CA ALA A 56 -3.50 18.88 10.05
C ALA A 56 -3.78 18.58 8.57
N TRP A 57 -3.08 17.61 7.99
CA TRP A 57 -3.18 17.26 6.57
C TRP A 57 -3.14 15.74 6.42
N HIS A 58 -3.90 15.24 5.45
CA HIS A 58 -3.94 13.83 5.06
C HIS A 58 -3.13 13.59 3.79
N SER A 59 -2.45 12.44 3.70
CA SER A 59 -1.90 11.90 2.44
C SER A 59 -0.98 12.89 1.71
N LEU A 60 -0.07 13.55 2.43
CA LEU A 60 0.93 14.37 1.76
C LEU A 60 1.91 13.43 1.03
N SER A 61 1.97 13.48 -0.29
CA SER A 61 2.89 12.66 -1.09
C SER A 61 3.96 13.53 -1.74
N ASP A 62 5.24 13.14 -1.62
CA ASP A 62 6.34 13.71 -2.39
C ASP A 62 7.23 12.60 -2.99
N THR A 63 8.40 12.97 -3.54
CA THR A 63 9.35 12.02 -4.16
C THR A 63 9.82 10.93 -3.20
N ASP A 64 9.71 11.16 -1.89
CA ASP A 64 10.36 10.36 -0.85
C ASP A 64 9.35 9.50 -0.07
N GLY A 65 8.05 9.60 -0.39
CA GLY A 65 6.99 8.76 0.16
C GLY A 65 5.68 9.49 0.47
N GLU A 66 4.74 8.75 1.06
CA GLU A 66 3.46 9.26 1.55
C GLU A 66 3.50 9.32 3.08
N THR A 67 2.89 10.36 3.65
CA THR A 67 2.61 10.45 5.09
C THR A 67 1.11 10.39 5.26
N ASP A 68 0.64 9.44 6.07
CA ASP A 68 -0.79 9.23 6.28
C ASP A 68 -1.41 10.49 6.88
N LEU A 69 -0.83 10.99 7.99
CA LEU A 69 -1.26 12.22 8.64
C LEU A 69 -0.08 13.09 9.09
N LEU A 70 -0.22 14.40 8.91
CA LEU A 70 0.66 15.41 9.51
C LEU A 70 -0.20 16.30 10.40
N LEU A 71 0.09 16.36 11.69
CA LEU A 71 -0.43 17.39 12.59
C LEU A 71 0.67 18.43 12.82
N ARG A 72 0.38 19.71 12.62
CA ARG A 72 1.28 20.80 13.00
C ARG A 72 0.76 21.46 14.26
N VAL A 73 1.65 21.62 15.23
CA VAL A 73 1.36 22.36 16.47
C VAL A 73 2.37 23.48 16.68
N VAL A 74 2.02 24.47 17.48
CA VAL A 74 2.92 25.53 17.94
C VAL A 74 3.21 25.32 19.43
N VAL A 75 4.49 25.28 19.78
CA VAL A 75 4.99 25.15 21.15
C VAL A 75 6.00 26.26 21.41
N ASN A 76 5.70 27.18 22.32
CA ASN A 76 6.56 28.33 22.63
C ASN A 76 6.99 29.14 21.38
N GLY A 77 6.09 29.26 20.39
CA GLY A 77 6.35 29.95 19.12
C GLY A 77 7.04 29.11 18.04
N LEU A 78 7.45 27.87 18.35
CA LEU A 78 8.05 26.94 17.39
C LEU A 78 6.99 26.04 16.75
N ARG A 79 7.04 25.88 15.43
CA ARG A 79 6.18 25.00 14.65
C ARG A 79 6.74 23.59 14.67
N ILE A 80 6.03 22.65 15.27
CA ILE A 80 6.45 21.25 15.36
C ILE A 80 5.54 20.40 14.46
N ALA A 81 6.12 19.58 13.59
CA ALA A 81 5.38 18.56 12.85
C ALA A 81 5.29 17.27 13.66
N VAL A 82 4.09 16.73 13.81
CA VAL A 82 3.85 15.37 14.28
C VAL A 82 3.49 14.54 13.05
N LEU A 83 4.45 13.74 12.58
CA LEU A 83 4.31 12.90 11.40
C LEU A 83 3.79 11.52 11.82
N ILE A 84 2.55 11.21 11.46
CA ILE A 84 1.81 10.08 11.97
C ILE A 84 1.64 9.05 10.85
N GLU A 85 2.22 7.87 11.03
CA GLU A 85 1.90 6.67 10.27
C GLU A 85 0.73 5.96 10.96
N ASN A 86 -0.23 5.49 10.18
CA ASN A 86 -1.39 4.79 10.66
C ASN A 86 -1.46 3.36 10.12
N LYS A 87 -1.63 2.38 11.02
CA LYS A 87 -1.67 0.96 10.66
C LYS A 87 -2.76 0.20 11.39
N ILE A 88 -3.55 -0.58 10.64
CA ILE A 88 -4.51 -1.52 11.25
C ILE A 88 -3.90 -2.92 11.32
N ALA A 89 -3.46 -3.45 10.18
CA ALA A 89 -3.00 -4.82 10.09
C ALA A 89 -1.95 -5.08 9.00
N ALA A 90 -1.80 -4.18 8.03
CA ALA A 90 -0.84 -4.35 6.95
C ALA A 90 0.60 -4.31 7.50
N PRO A 91 1.52 -5.18 7.06
CA PRO A 91 2.91 -5.13 7.51
C PRO A 91 3.55 -3.78 7.13
N GLU A 92 4.53 -3.35 7.92
CA GLU A 92 5.37 -2.21 7.57
C GLU A 92 6.01 -2.43 6.20
N GLN A 93 6.10 -1.36 5.42
CA GLN A 93 6.94 -1.36 4.23
C GLN A 93 8.40 -1.25 4.65
N ASP A 94 9.30 -1.76 3.81
CA ASP A 94 10.74 -1.68 4.06
C ASP A 94 11.18 -0.22 4.27
N LEU A 95 12.00 0.05 5.29
CA LEU A 95 12.51 1.38 5.68
C LEU A 95 11.44 2.46 5.90
N GLN A 96 10.19 2.11 6.21
CA GLN A 96 9.10 3.08 6.29
C GLN A 96 9.31 4.16 7.36
N GLY A 97 9.71 3.79 8.57
CA GLY A 97 10.00 4.77 9.63
C GLY A 97 11.16 5.71 9.28
N GLU A 98 12.18 5.23 8.55
CA GLU A 98 13.29 6.07 8.09
C GLU A 98 12.82 7.14 7.10
N ARG A 99 11.88 6.81 6.20
CA ARG A 99 11.28 7.79 5.28
C ARG A 99 10.56 8.92 6.01
N TYR A 100 9.92 8.63 7.14
CA TYR A 100 9.29 9.66 7.97
C TYR A 100 10.33 10.63 8.56
N HIS A 101 11.50 10.15 8.96
CA HIS A 101 12.60 11.01 9.40
C HIS A 101 13.15 11.88 8.27
N LEU A 102 13.39 11.30 7.09
CA LEU A 102 13.83 12.06 5.91
C LEU A 102 12.85 13.20 5.58
N ARG A 103 11.55 12.93 5.68
CA ARG A 103 10.52 13.95 5.47
C ARG A 103 10.53 15.04 6.53
N GLY A 104 10.68 14.67 7.80
CA GLY A 104 10.80 15.62 8.90
C GLY A 104 11.99 16.55 8.71
N ILE A 105 13.14 15.99 8.35
CA ILE A 105 14.38 16.73 8.04
C ILE A 105 14.12 17.72 6.89
N LYS A 106 13.57 17.25 5.77
CA LYS A 106 13.24 18.10 4.62
C LYS A 106 12.24 19.21 4.96
N SER A 107 11.28 18.93 5.84
CA SER A 107 10.31 19.94 6.30
C SER A 107 10.96 21.03 7.15
N ARG A 108 12.01 20.69 7.90
CA ARG A 108 12.86 21.66 8.62
C ARG A 108 13.77 22.44 7.68
N GLU A 109 14.44 21.77 6.76
CA GLU A 109 15.35 22.39 5.76
C GLU A 109 14.61 23.36 4.83
N THR A 110 13.34 23.09 4.55
CA THR A 110 12.47 23.99 3.76
C THR A 110 11.70 25.01 4.61
N GLU A 111 12.07 25.16 5.89
CA GLU A 111 11.51 26.13 6.86
C GLU A 111 9.98 26.06 7.05
N LYS A 112 9.37 24.92 6.69
CA LYS A 112 7.92 24.68 6.88
C LYS A 112 7.58 24.46 8.34
N VAL A 113 8.51 23.85 9.08
CA VAL A 113 8.46 23.61 10.52
C VAL A 113 9.84 23.83 11.13
N ASP A 114 9.89 24.08 12.43
CA ASP A 114 11.11 24.31 13.18
C ASP A 114 11.68 22.99 13.74
N ASP A 115 10.79 22.05 14.10
CA ASP A 115 11.16 20.68 14.45
C ASP A 115 10.09 19.65 14.06
N TYR A 116 10.38 18.35 14.28
CA TYR A 116 9.40 17.28 14.06
C TYR A 116 9.57 16.10 15.02
N VAL A 117 8.51 15.30 15.13
CA VAL A 117 8.52 13.96 15.74
C VAL A 117 7.80 12.96 14.85
N THR A 118 8.18 11.69 14.94
CA THR A 118 7.54 10.57 14.22
C THR A 118 6.72 9.70 15.17
N VAL A 119 5.49 9.38 14.78
CA VAL A 119 4.53 8.60 15.56
C VAL A 119 3.98 7.48 14.70
N ILE A 120 3.91 6.26 15.23
CA ILE A 120 3.12 5.18 14.63
C ILE A 120 1.86 4.93 15.47
N CYS A 121 0.71 5.12 14.86
CA CYS A 121 -0.61 4.88 15.41
C CYS A 121 -1.13 3.52 14.93
N ALA A 122 -1.35 2.57 15.83
CA ALA A 122 -1.86 1.24 15.48
C ALA A 122 -2.50 0.51 16.68
N PRO A 123 -3.23 -0.60 16.51
CA PRO A 123 -3.66 -1.43 17.63
C PRO A 123 -2.46 -1.92 18.46
N LEU A 124 -2.61 -2.07 19.79
CA LEU A 124 -1.55 -2.54 20.70
C LEU A 124 -0.89 -3.83 20.21
N ARG A 125 -1.67 -4.76 19.66
CA ARG A 125 -1.17 -6.02 19.11
C ARG A 125 -0.23 -5.82 17.92
N TYR A 126 -0.49 -4.82 17.08
CA TYR A 126 0.40 -4.45 15.99
C TYR A 126 1.69 -3.84 16.54
N LEU A 127 1.56 -2.86 17.44
CA LEU A 127 2.69 -2.18 18.07
C LEU A 127 3.60 -3.13 18.85
N GLY A 128 3.05 -4.20 19.45
CA GLY A 128 3.81 -5.23 20.14
C GLY A 128 4.64 -6.14 19.22
N ARG A 129 4.39 -6.12 17.90
CA ARG A 129 5.18 -6.85 16.89
C ARG A 129 6.26 -6.01 16.23
N LEU A 130 6.16 -4.69 16.34
CA LEU A 130 7.17 -3.77 15.81
C LEU A 130 8.50 -3.99 16.54
N SER A 131 9.59 -4.05 15.78
CA SER A 131 10.95 -4.21 16.32
C SER A 131 11.20 -3.18 17.43
N ALA A 132 11.88 -3.57 18.51
CA ALA A 132 12.33 -2.63 19.54
C ALA A 132 13.21 -1.50 18.97
N THR A 133 13.84 -1.73 17.80
CA THR A 133 14.66 -0.76 17.07
C THR A 133 13.89 -0.03 15.97
N SER A 134 12.55 -0.01 16.00
CA SER A 134 11.76 0.76 15.05
C SER A 134 12.20 2.23 15.05
N ALA A 135 12.25 2.84 13.87
CA ALA A 135 12.68 4.23 13.72
C ALA A 135 11.66 5.24 14.28
N TYR A 136 10.38 4.88 14.44
CA TYR A 136 9.38 5.79 15.01
C TYR A 136 9.72 6.17 16.46
N GLN A 137 9.73 7.48 16.75
CA GLN A 137 10.03 8.01 18.09
C GLN A 137 8.94 7.67 19.11
N HIS A 138 7.69 7.60 18.66
CA HIS A 138 6.54 7.30 19.52
C HIS A 138 5.64 6.21 18.94
N ARG A 139 5.05 5.40 19.82
CA ARG A 139 4.03 4.40 19.50
C ARG A 139 2.73 4.79 20.18
N PHE A 140 1.67 5.01 19.41
CA PHE A 140 0.39 5.45 19.93
C PHE A 140 -0.68 4.39 19.69
N PRO A 141 -1.13 3.69 20.73
CA PRO A 141 -2.13 2.63 20.57
C PRO A 141 -3.53 3.18 20.29
N TYR A 142 -4.26 2.55 19.37
CA TYR A 142 -5.68 2.84 19.12
C TYR A 142 -6.55 2.72 20.36
N GLU A 143 -6.18 1.83 21.28
CA GLU A 143 -6.87 1.60 22.54
C GLU A 143 -6.93 2.88 23.38
N ARG A 144 -5.88 3.72 23.35
CA ARG A 144 -5.87 5.02 24.06
C ARG A 144 -6.82 6.02 23.43
N ILE A 145 -6.98 5.98 22.10
CA ILE A 145 -7.92 6.82 21.36
C ILE A 145 -9.36 6.37 21.68
N ALA A 146 -9.62 5.07 21.74
CA ALA A 146 -10.92 4.53 22.15
C ALA A 146 -11.27 4.91 23.61
N GLU A 147 -10.30 4.82 24.53
CA GLU A 147 -10.42 5.28 25.92
C GLU A 147 -10.68 6.79 26.02
N TRP A 148 -10.06 7.60 25.15
CA TRP A 148 -10.34 9.03 25.11
C TRP A 148 -11.81 9.29 24.78
N PHE A 149 -12.33 8.68 23.72
CA PHE A 149 -13.74 8.83 23.33
C PHE A 149 -14.71 8.26 24.37
N GLU A 150 -14.32 7.22 25.11
CA GLU A 150 -15.14 6.65 26.19
C GLU A 150 -15.39 7.64 27.32
N LYS A 151 -14.42 8.51 27.60
CA LYS A 151 -14.55 9.55 28.62
C LYS A 151 -15.36 10.75 28.15
N GLN A 152 -15.62 10.86 26.84
CA GLN A 152 -16.42 11.93 26.26
C GLN A 152 -17.91 11.57 26.27
N SER A 153 -18.77 12.59 26.31
CA SER A 153 -20.22 12.41 26.29
C SER A 153 -20.81 12.59 24.88
N GLY A 154 -21.98 12.00 24.66
CA GLY A 154 -22.78 12.24 23.46
C GLY A 154 -22.58 11.23 22.32
N ARG A 155 -23.47 11.31 21.33
CA ARG A 155 -23.58 10.33 20.24
C ARG A 155 -22.37 10.32 19.30
N ARG A 156 -21.72 11.48 19.08
CA ARG A 156 -20.50 11.59 18.26
C ARG A 156 -19.37 10.77 18.88
N ALA A 157 -19.08 11.00 20.16
CA ALA A 157 -18.05 10.28 20.88
C ALA A 157 -18.29 8.77 20.89
N ALA A 158 -19.52 8.34 21.19
CA ALA A 158 -19.90 6.93 21.15
C ALA A 158 -19.66 6.29 19.76
N TRP A 159 -20.00 7.01 18.68
CA TRP A 159 -19.77 6.54 17.31
C TRP A 159 -18.28 6.46 16.96
N ARG A 160 -17.49 7.49 17.29
CA ARG A 160 -16.05 7.49 17.04
C ARG A 160 -15.33 6.39 17.82
N ARG A 161 -15.72 6.15 19.07
CA ARG A 161 -15.25 4.99 19.86
C ARG A 161 -15.54 3.68 19.13
N GLN A 162 -16.75 3.52 18.56
CA GLN A 162 -17.10 2.30 17.83
C GLN A 162 -16.20 2.06 16.62
N ILE A 163 -15.89 3.11 15.84
CA ILE A 163 -14.94 3.00 14.71
C ILE A 163 -13.57 2.48 15.20
N MET A 164 -13.05 3.05 16.30
CA MET A 164 -11.77 2.61 16.86
C MET A 164 -11.81 1.16 17.35
N LEU A 165 -12.90 0.73 18.01
CA LEU A 165 -13.07 -0.66 18.45
C LEU A 165 -13.11 -1.64 17.29
N GLU A 166 -13.79 -1.32 16.18
CA GLU A 166 -13.78 -2.15 14.98
C GLU A 166 -12.40 -2.23 14.33
N ALA A 167 -11.65 -1.12 14.29
CA ALA A 167 -10.28 -1.11 13.79
C ALA A 167 -9.34 -2.00 14.64
N ILE A 168 -9.46 -1.93 15.97
CA ILE A 168 -8.71 -2.79 16.92
C ILE A 168 -9.05 -4.27 16.68
N GLU A 169 -10.33 -4.61 16.59
CA GLU A 169 -10.79 -5.98 16.37
C GLU A 169 -10.35 -6.51 14.98
N GLN A 170 -10.33 -5.65 13.95
CA GLN A 170 -9.80 -6.00 12.64
C GLN A 170 -8.28 -6.28 12.71
N GLY A 171 -7.51 -5.45 13.42
CA GLY A 171 -6.09 -5.72 13.69
C GLY A 171 -5.85 -7.03 14.45
N ARG A 172 -6.78 -7.42 15.34
CA ARG A 172 -6.77 -8.72 16.03
C ARG A 172 -7.01 -9.90 15.09
N ARG A 173 -7.88 -9.75 14.09
CA ARG A 173 -8.11 -10.80 13.07
C ARG A 173 -6.94 -10.94 12.08
N GLY A 174 -6.15 -9.88 11.92
CA GLY A 174 -5.00 -9.83 11.01
C GLY A 174 -5.39 -9.35 9.61
N TYR A 175 -4.39 -9.06 8.77
CA TYR A 175 -4.62 -8.50 7.44
C TYR A 175 -5.42 -9.47 6.58
N THR A 176 -6.62 -9.05 6.20
CA THR A 176 -7.42 -9.73 5.18
C THR A 176 -7.41 -8.81 3.96
N MET A 177 -6.82 -9.26 2.85
CA MET A 177 -6.82 -8.48 1.61
C MET A 177 -8.25 -8.11 1.24
N ALA A 178 -8.53 -6.83 1.02
CA ALA A 178 -9.81 -6.40 0.45
C ALA A 178 -9.90 -6.93 -0.98
N ILE A 179 -10.64 -8.03 -1.17
CA ILE A 179 -10.77 -8.72 -2.45
C ILE A 179 -11.56 -7.83 -3.41
N SER A 180 -10.93 -7.47 -4.51
CA SER A 180 -11.56 -6.84 -5.67
C SER A 180 -12.21 -7.92 -6.53
N ALA A 181 -13.55 -7.90 -6.59
CA ALA A 181 -14.30 -8.84 -7.42
C ALA A 181 -13.92 -8.71 -8.90
N SER A 182 -13.76 -7.48 -9.41
CA SER A 182 -13.39 -7.21 -10.80
C SER A 182 -11.99 -7.75 -11.12
N LYS A 183 -10.96 -7.37 -10.35
CA LYS A 183 -9.58 -7.85 -10.58
C LYS A 183 -9.49 -9.37 -10.44
N THR A 184 -10.22 -9.97 -9.50
CA THR A 184 -10.26 -11.42 -9.33
C THR A 184 -10.89 -12.11 -10.54
N ALA A 185 -12.04 -11.60 -11.02
CA ALA A 185 -12.72 -12.12 -12.19
C ALA A 185 -11.85 -12.00 -13.46
N PHE A 186 -11.21 -10.85 -13.66
CA PHE A 186 -10.32 -10.61 -14.79
C PHE A 186 -9.13 -11.58 -14.80
N HIS A 187 -8.41 -11.69 -13.67
CA HIS A 187 -7.30 -12.64 -13.53
C HIS A 187 -7.75 -14.08 -13.81
N PHE A 188 -8.94 -14.46 -13.34
CA PHE A 188 -9.48 -15.80 -13.55
C PHE A 188 -9.84 -16.07 -15.02
N ALA A 189 -10.48 -15.11 -15.69
CA ALA A 189 -10.78 -15.20 -17.11
C ALA A 189 -9.51 -15.26 -17.96
N TYR A 190 -8.50 -14.46 -17.65
CA TYR A 190 -7.19 -14.51 -18.31
C TYR A 190 -6.50 -15.88 -18.11
N TRP A 191 -6.54 -16.43 -16.90
CA TRP A 191 -6.01 -17.77 -16.62
C TRP A 191 -6.72 -18.86 -17.43
N LYS A 192 -8.05 -18.76 -17.58
CA LYS A 192 -8.84 -19.68 -18.41
C LYS A 192 -8.45 -19.57 -19.88
N LEU A 193 -8.36 -18.36 -20.42
CA LEU A 193 -7.91 -18.09 -21.80
C LEU A 193 -6.54 -18.71 -22.09
N LEU A 194 -5.58 -18.53 -21.18
CA LEU A 194 -4.24 -19.12 -21.32
C LEU A 194 -4.27 -20.64 -21.43
N ARG A 195 -5.06 -21.30 -20.59
CA ARG A 195 -5.19 -22.77 -20.60
C ARG A 195 -5.85 -23.30 -21.87
N GLU A 196 -6.79 -22.55 -22.42
CA GLU A 196 -7.54 -22.95 -23.61
C GLU A 196 -6.75 -22.70 -24.91
N ARG A 197 -6.01 -21.59 -25.00
CA ARG A 197 -5.45 -21.12 -26.28
C ARG A 197 -3.92 -21.00 -26.32
N HIS A 198 -3.26 -20.91 -25.18
CA HIS A 198 -1.85 -20.53 -25.08
C HIS A 198 -1.02 -21.51 -24.23
N PRO A 199 -1.01 -22.82 -24.54
CA PRO A 199 -0.49 -23.87 -23.65
C PRO A 199 1.02 -23.80 -23.38
N LYS A 200 1.78 -23.04 -24.19
CA LYS A 200 3.23 -22.84 -24.04
C LYS A 200 3.60 -21.86 -22.91
N ILE A 201 2.65 -21.08 -22.41
CA ILE A 201 2.84 -20.12 -21.33
C ILE A 201 1.75 -20.31 -20.27
N ARG A 202 2.11 -20.15 -19.00
CA ARG A 202 1.20 -20.39 -17.88
C ARG A 202 1.26 -19.28 -16.86
N MET A 203 0.18 -19.15 -16.10
CA MET A 203 0.15 -18.42 -14.83
C MET A 203 -0.41 -19.32 -13.74
N ALA A 204 -0.09 -19.01 -12.48
CA ALA A 204 -0.73 -19.68 -11.34
C ALA A 204 -2.24 -19.39 -11.34
N LYS A 205 -3.05 -20.38 -10.96
CA LYS A 205 -4.49 -20.18 -10.80
C LYS A 205 -4.71 -19.05 -9.76
N PRO A 206 -5.40 -17.97 -10.13
CA PRO A 206 -5.56 -16.83 -9.23
C PRO A 206 -6.49 -17.16 -8.06
N SER A 207 -6.18 -16.58 -6.91
CA SER A 207 -7.04 -16.45 -5.73
C SER A 207 -7.53 -15.00 -5.61
N GLY A 208 -8.23 -14.65 -4.52
CA GLY A 208 -8.70 -13.28 -4.28
C GLY A 208 -7.61 -12.24 -4.53
N ARG A 209 -7.89 -11.29 -5.45
CA ARG A 209 -6.98 -10.22 -5.86
C ARG A 209 -7.43 -8.90 -5.28
N GLY A 210 -6.50 -8.12 -4.73
CA GLY A 210 -6.76 -6.74 -4.30
C GLY A 210 -6.75 -5.75 -5.47
N ASN A 211 -7.21 -4.52 -5.24
CA ASN A 211 -7.32 -3.48 -6.26
C ASN A 211 -5.97 -3.09 -6.92
N LYS A 212 -4.84 -3.28 -6.23
CA LYS A 212 -3.49 -3.00 -6.77
C LYS A 212 -2.91 -4.13 -7.63
N SER A 213 -3.67 -5.19 -7.93
CA SER A 213 -3.19 -6.36 -8.69
C SER A 213 -3.12 -6.10 -10.21
N ASN A 214 -2.43 -5.04 -10.62
CA ASN A 214 -2.41 -4.50 -11.98
C ASN A 214 -1.38 -5.15 -12.92
N TRP A 215 -0.99 -6.39 -12.62
CA TRP A 215 -0.09 -7.17 -13.48
C TRP A 215 -0.40 -8.65 -13.40
N ILE A 216 -0.05 -9.37 -14.47
CA ILE A 216 -0.09 -10.83 -14.54
C ILE A 216 1.33 -11.34 -14.70
N ILE A 217 1.69 -12.33 -13.87
CA ILE A 217 2.97 -13.03 -13.94
C ILE A 217 2.78 -14.30 -14.77
N LEU A 218 3.56 -14.39 -15.83
CA LEU A 218 3.59 -15.48 -16.78
C LEU A 218 4.92 -16.23 -16.70
N LYS A 219 4.89 -17.53 -16.95
CA LYS A 219 6.08 -18.39 -16.99
C LYS A 219 5.98 -19.39 -18.13
N GLY A 220 7.07 -19.57 -18.88
CA GLY A 220 7.21 -20.75 -19.74
C GLY A 220 7.42 -22.03 -18.92
N HIS A 221 7.28 -23.19 -19.55
CA HIS A 221 7.52 -24.47 -18.87
C HIS A 221 8.98 -24.62 -18.42
N ASP A 222 9.91 -24.24 -19.29
CA ASP A 222 11.35 -24.44 -19.12
C ASP A 222 12.10 -23.16 -18.71
N PHE A 223 11.38 -22.16 -18.19
CA PHE A 223 12.00 -20.90 -17.78
C PHE A 223 12.97 -21.13 -16.60
N PRO A 224 14.19 -20.56 -16.67
CA PRO A 224 15.16 -20.63 -15.58
C PRO A 224 14.62 -20.02 -14.28
N LYS A 225 15.24 -20.38 -13.15
CA LYS A 225 14.95 -19.72 -11.87
C LYS A 225 15.28 -18.21 -11.99
N GLY A 226 14.40 -17.36 -11.46
CA GLY A 226 14.55 -15.91 -11.55
C GLY A 226 14.10 -15.29 -12.88
N VAL A 227 13.59 -16.08 -13.83
CA VAL A 227 13.07 -15.58 -15.11
C VAL A 227 11.55 -15.69 -15.17
N LYS A 228 10.88 -14.56 -15.42
CA LYS A 228 9.41 -14.44 -15.50
C LYS A 228 9.03 -13.41 -16.54
N ILE A 229 7.87 -13.58 -17.15
CA ILE A 229 7.23 -12.52 -17.95
C ILE A 229 6.21 -11.79 -17.08
N HIS A 230 6.18 -10.46 -17.15
CA HIS A 230 5.18 -9.63 -16.51
C HIS A 230 4.39 -8.90 -17.59
N HIS A 231 3.07 -9.08 -17.59
CA HIS A 231 2.15 -8.21 -18.33
C HIS A 231 1.65 -7.16 -17.35
N LYS A 232 2.15 -5.92 -17.48
CA LYS A 232 1.86 -4.80 -16.57
C LYS A 232 0.86 -3.86 -17.23
N PHE A 233 -0.37 -3.86 -16.72
CA PHE A 233 -1.50 -3.17 -17.34
C PHE A 233 -1.40 -1.65 -17.16
N ASP A 234 -0.91 -1.21 -16.00
CA ASP A 234 -0.66 0.20 -15.66
C ASP A 234 0.46 0.85 -16.51
N GLN A 235 1.34 0.03 -17.08
CA GLN A 235 2.49 0.46 -17.85
C GLN A 235 2.39 0.10 -19.34
N GLU A 236 1.29 -0.55 -19.75
CA GLU A 236 1.04 -0.95 -21.15
C GLU A 236 2.22 -1.73 -21.76
N VAL A 237 2.78 -2.64 -20.97
CA VAL A 237 4.02 -3.34 -21.32
C VAL A 237 3.97 -4.82 -20.97
N VAL A 238 4.56 -5.63 -21.84
CA VAL A 238 4.94 -7.00 -21.54
C VAL A 238 6.46 -7.07 -21.48
N GLU A 239 7.01 -7.57 -20.38
CA GLU A 239 8.45 -7.67 -20.18
C GLU A 239 8.87 -9.05 -19.72
N ILE A 240 10.02 -9.54 -20.17
CA ILE A 240 10.71 -10.69 -19.57
C ILE A 240 11.83 -10.18 -18.67
N GLY A 241 11.70 -10.46 -17.38
CA GLY A 241 12.63 -9.99 -16.36
C GLY A 241 13.60 -11.08 -15.90
N PHE A 242 14.83 -10.67 -15.64
CA PHE A 242 15.93 -11.48 -15.14
C PHE A 242 16.32 -10.98 -13.74
N GLU A 243 15.81 -11.67 -12.72
CA GLU A 243 15.99 -11.28 -11.31
C GLU A 243 17.47 -11.31 -10.91
N GLY A 244 17.93 -10.28 -10.21
CA GLY A 244 19.32 -10.16 -9.75
C GLY A 244 20.33 -9.82 -10.85
N ARG A 245 19.87 -9.39 -12.02
CA ARG A 245 20.70 -8.99 -13.16
C ARG A 245 20.63 -7.50 -13.41
N ARG A 246 21.65 -6.97 -14.09
CA ARG A 246 21.70 -5.58 -14.51
C ARG A 246 21.57 -5.44 -16.02
N ILE A 247 21.14 -4.27 -16.46
CA ILE A 247 21.05 -3.87 -17.87
C ILE A 247 22.36 -4.16 -18.62
N GLU A 248 23.51 -3.93 -18.00
CA GLU A 248 24.81 -4.16 -18.65
C GLU A 248 25.03 -5.64 -18.97
N ASP A 249 24.49 -6.57 -18.17
CA ASP A 249 24.56 -8.01 -18.44
C ASP A 249 23.79 -8.37 -19.71
N ILE A 250 22.62 -7.74 -19.93
CA ILE A 250 21.79 -7.93 -21.13
C ILE A 250 22.49 -7.35 -22.36
N LEU A 251 22.99 -6.10 -22.24
CA LEU A 251 23.64 -5.40 -23.36
C LEU A 251 24.98 -6.01 -23.78
N ALA A 252 25.67 -6.70 -22.86
CA ALA A 252 26.89 -7.44 -23.18
C ALA A 252 26.63 -8.61 -24.14
N ILE A 253 25.38 -9.08 -24.22
CA ILE A 253 25.01 -10.17 -25.11
C ILE A 253 24.74 -9.60 -26.50
N LYS A 254 25.51 -10.06 -27.48
CA LYS A 254 25.35 -9.73 -28.91
C LYS A 254 24.13 -10.41 -29.51
N ALA A 255 22.94 -10.18 -28.93
CA ALA A 255 21.68 -10.66 -29.44
C ALA A 255 21.03 -9.57 -30.29
N ASN A 256 20.68 -9.91 -31.53
CA ASN A 256 19.86 -9.05 -32.37
C ASN A 256 18.39 -9.31 -32.04
N TRP A 257 17.83 -8.50 -31.13
CA TRP A 257 16.38 -8.38 -30.98
C TRP A 257 15.85 -7.19 -31.76
N SER A 258 14.55 -7.22 -32.04
CA SER A 258 13.86 -6.20 -32.81
C SER A 258 13.92 -4.82 -32.12
N ASP A 259 13.92 -3.74 -32.89
CA ASP A 259 14.09 -2.36 -32.39
C ASP A 259 12.95 -1.91 -31.45
N ASP A 260 11.80 -2.57 -31.49
CA ASP A 260 10.66 -2.33 -30.59
C ASP A 260 10.84 -2.95 -29.19
N ILE A 261 11.93 -3.70 -28.96
CA ILE A 261 12.28 -4.29 -27.67
C ILE A 261 13.21 -3.34 -26.91
N ALA A 262 12.70 -2.76 -25.83
CA ALA A 262 13.46 -1.90 -24.94
C ALA A 262 14.15 -2.71 -23.82
N VAL A 263 15.36 -2.29 -23.44
CA VAL A 263 16.06 -2.81 -22.25
C VAL A 263 15.77 -1.88 -21.07
N VAL A 264 15.26 -2.43 -19.97
CA VAL A 264 14.84 -1.64 -18.80
C VAL A 264 15.40 -2.21 -17.50
N GLN A 265 15.60 -1.36 -16.49
CA GLN A 265 16.04 -1.74 -15.15
C GLN A 265 15.01 -1.28 -14.12
N LYS A 266 14.56 -2.18 -13.24
CA LYS A 266 13.70 -1.83 -12.09
C LYS A 266 13.93 -2.77 -10.92
N GLY A 267 14.19 -2.21 -9.73
CA GLY A 267 14.26 -2.96 -8.47
C GLY A 267 15.21 -4.17 -8.51
N GLY A 268 16.43 -4.00 -9.03
CA GLY A 268 17.41 -5.09 -9.14
C GLY A 268 17.09 -6.16 -10.20
N THR A 269 16.11 -5.92 -11.06
CA THR A 269 15.77 -6.77 -12.21
C THR A 269 16.02 -6.02 -13.50
N ALA A 270 16.80 -6.62 -14.40
CA ALA A 270 16.92 -6.18 -15.78
C ALA A 270 15.89 -6.91 -16.64
N SER A 271 15.29 -6.23 -17.62
CA SER A 271 14.23 -6.82 -18.45
C SER A 271 14.33 -6.39 -19.91
N LEU A 272 13.79 -7.24 -20.80
CA LEU A 272 13.44 -6.87 -22.18
C LEU A 272 11.93 -6.60 -22.24
N ALA A 273 11.52 -5.47 -22.80
CA ALA A 273 10.15 -4.95 -22.72
C ALA A 273 9.59 -4.56 -24.09
N ILE A 274 8.34 -4.94 -24.35
CA ILE A 274 7.58 -4.59 -25.57
C ILE A 274 6.32 -3.83 -25.14
N LYS A 275 6.08 -2.67 -25.74
CA LYS A 275 4.81 -1.93 -25.55
C LYS A 275 3.65 -2.69 -26.17
N VAL A 276 2.52 -2.71 -25.48
CA VAL A 276 1.30 -3.42 -25.88
C VAL A 276 0.07 -2.49 -25.73
N PRO A 277 -1.05 -2.78 -26.39
CA PRO A 277 -2.27 -1.99 -26.22
C PRO A 277 -2.76 -1.95 -24.77
N ALA A 278 -3.40 -0.85 -24.38
CA ALA A 278 -4.03 -0.71 -23.08
C ALA A 278 -5.16 -1.74 -22.89
N ILE A 279 -5.27 -2.27 -21.67
CA ILE A 279 -6.32 -3.22 -21.27
C ILE A 279 -6.86 -2.78 -19.90
N ASP A 280 -8.17 -2.57 -19.83
CA ASP A 280 -8.91 -2.25 -18.62
C ASP A 280 -9.28 -3.54 -17.85
N MET A 281 -8.66 -3.73 -16.69
CA MET A 281 -8.92 -4.90 -15.86
C MET A 281 -10.24 -4.84 -15.08
N ASP A 282 -10.93 -3.69 -15.09
CA ASP A 282 -12.27 -3.57 -14.54
C ASP A 282 -13.36 -3.87 -15.58
N GLY A 283 -12.97 -3.94 -16.87
CA GLY A 283 -13.77 -4.45 -17.97
C GLY A 283 -13.69 -5.98 -18.17
N GLY A 284 -14.55 -6.52 -19.02
CA GLY A 284 -14.55 -7.94 -19.38
C GLY A 284 -13.42 -8.34 -20.33
N VAL A 285 -12.90 -9.56 -20.20
CA VAL A 285 -11.85 -10.12 -21.07
C VAL A 285 -12.31 -10.26 -22.53
N GLU A 286 -13.57 -10.65 -22.76
CA GLU A 286 -14.09 -10.90 -24.11
C GLU A 286 -14.06 -9.66 -25.00
N ALA A 287 -14.45 -8.50 -24.45
CA ALA A 287 -14.44 -7.22 -25.16
C ALA A 287 -13.02 -6.75 -25.53
N GLN A 288 -11.99 -7.31 -24.87
CA GLN A 288 -10.60 -6.87 -24.98
C GLN A 288 -9.69 -7.97 -25.53
N LEU A 289 -10.27 -9.03 -26.08
CA LEU A 289 -9.54 -10.20 -26.53
C LEU A 289 -8.44 -9.86 -27.55
N SER A 290 -8.71 -8.94 -28.48
CA SER A 290 -7.69 -8.53 -29.47
C SER A 290 -6.46 -7.88 -28.82
N ALA A 291 -6.65 -7.03 -27.80
CA ALA A 291 -5.54 -6.40 -27.08
C ALA A 291 -4.78 -7.43 -26.24
N ILE A 292 -5.49 -8.36 -25.59
CA ILE A 292 -4.90 -9.46 -24.82
C ILE A 292 -4.07 -10.38 -25.73
N GLU A 293 -4.58 -10.74 -26.91
CA GLU A 293 -3.86 -11.55 -27.88
C GLU A 293 -2.60 -10.84 -28.39
N ALA A 294 -2.64 -9.52 -28.64
CA ALA A 294 -1.47 -8.74 -28.98
C ALA A 294 -0.39 -8.78 -27.87
N ALA A 295 -0.81 -8.67 -26.61
CA ALA A 295 0.09 -8.80 -25.47
C ALA A 295 0.68 -10.22 -25.32
N LEU A 296 -0.11 -11.27 -25.57
CA LEU A 296 0.38 -12.65 -25.55
C LEU A 296 1.34 -12.93 -26.71
N CYS A 297 1.11 -12.36 -27.89
CA CYS A 297 2.07 -12.37 -29.00
C CYS A 297 3.40 -11.71 -28.59
N ALA A 298 3.35 -10.56 -27.89
CA ALA A 298 4.56 -9.94 -27.34
C ALA A 298 5.26 -10.84 -26.32
N ALA A 299 4.51 -11.51 -25.43
CA ALA A 299 5.08 -12.50 -24.51
C ALA A 299 5.81 -13.63 -25.25
N TYR A 300 5.21 -14.17 -26.32
CA TYR A 300 5.84 -15.20 -27.15
C TYR A 300 7.10 -14.73 -27.86
N ARG A 301 7.13 -13.48 -28.32
CA ARG A 301 8.34 -12.87 -28.92
C ARG A 301 9.47 -12.75 -27.89
N LEU A 302 9.15 -12.58 -26.62
CA LEU A 302 10.14 -12.49 -25.54
C LEU A 302 10.62 -13.84 -25.01
N MET A 303 9.82 -14.90 -25.13
CA MET A 303 10.16 -16.24 -24.62
C MET A 303 11.52 -16.80 -25.09
N PRO A 304 11.96 -16.64 -26.35
CA PRO A 304 13.27 -17.10 -26.80
C PRO A 304 14.45 -16.51 -26.01
N TYR A 305 14.27 -15.35 -25.38
CA TYR A 305 15.30 -14.71 -24.56
C TYR A 305 15.31 -15.22 -23.11
N ALA A 306 14.46 -16.17 -22.73
CA ALA A 306 14.40 -16.66 -21.35
C ALA A 306 15.72 -17.28 -20.86
N THR A 307 16.53 -17.82 -21.77
CA THR A 307 17.85 -18.42 -21.47
C THR A 307 19.01 -17.50 -21.79
N LEU A 308 18.74 -16.22 -22.10
CA LEU A 308 19.73 -15.22 -22.53
C LEU A 308 20.92 -15.14 -21.56
N LEU A 309 20.64 -15.17 -20.25
CA LEU A 309 21.63 -15.02 -19.18
C LEU A 309 21.95 -16.32 -18.43
N GLN A 310 21.63 -17.47 -19.02
CA GLN A 310 22.16 -18.74 -18.52
C GLN A 310 23.61 -18.88 -18.97
N SER A 311 24.50 -19.14 -18.02
CA SER A 311 25.86 -19.55 -18.32
C SER A 311 25.82 -20.74 -19.29
N ARG A 312 26.51 -20.64 -20.42
CA ARG A 312 26.87 -21.84 -21.20
C ARG A 312 27.86 -22.69 -20.41
#